data_AF-A0A0S8H1C9-F1
#
_entry.id   AF-A0A0S8H1C9-F1
#
_cell.length_a   1.000
_cell.length_b   1.000
_cell.length_c   1.000
_cell.angle_alpha   90.00
_cell.angle_beta   90.00
_cell.angle_gamma   90.00
#
_symmetry.space_group_name_H-M   'P 1'
#
loop_
_entity.id
_entity.type
_entity.pdbx_description
1 polymer ?
#
loop_
_entity_poly.entity_id
_entity_poly.type
_entity_poly.pdbx_seq_one_letter_code
_entity_poly.pdbx_strand_id
1 'polypeptide(L)' 'AAYPKTPGTLEEAIEALAKDHDFLTAGGVFTDDLIEAWIAWKRQKELKELALRPHPYEFHLYYDS' A
#
# COMPACT_ATOMS: atom_id res chain seq x y z
N ALA A 1 13.31 -6.58 -16.68
CA ALA A 1 14.29 -5.79 -15.88
C ALA A 1 15.31 -6.76 -15.29
N ALA A 2 16.61 -6.47 -15.37
CA ALA A 2 17.67 -7.44 -15.04
C ALA A 2 17.89 -7.65 -13.52
N TYR A 3 17.23 -6.87 -12.66
CA TYR A 3 17.31 -7.00 -11.19
C TYR A 3 15.95 -6.72 -10.55
N PRO A 4 15.56 -7.47 -9.50
CA PRO A 4 14.36 -7.17 -8.73
C PRO A 4 14.51 -5.82 -8.01
N LYS A 5 13.39 -5.11 -7.85
CA LYS A 5 13.31 -3.80 -7.17
C LYS A 5 12.27 -3.86 -6.07
N THR A 6 12.39 -2.95 -5.11
CA THR A 6 11.34 -2.72 -4.11
C THR A 6 10.06 -2.18 -4.78
N PRO A 7 8.89 -2.37 -4.16
CA PRO A 7 7.64 -1.75 -4.60
C PRO A 7 7.79 -0.24 -4.80
N GLY A 8 7.18 0.29 -5.86
CA GLY A 8 7.19 1.71 -6.19
C GLY A 8 6.10 2.51 -5.45
N THR A 9 5.10 1.82 -4.90
CA THR A 9 4.01 2.44 -4.14
C THR A 9 3.67 1.65 -2.88
N LEU A 10 2.98 2.31 -1.96
CA LEU A 10 2.42 1.63 -0.79
C LEU A 10 1.38 0.58 -1.19
N GLU A 11 0.59 0.82 -2.25
CA GLU A 11 -0.40 -0.15 -2.75
C GLU A 11 0.27 -1.45 -3.19
N GLU A 12 1.36 -1.35 -3.96
CA GLU A 12 2.14 -2.52 -4.38
C GLU A 12 2.74 -3.28 -3.19
N ALA A 13 3.21 -2.57 -2.17
CA ALA A 13 3.74 -3.19 -0.95
C ALA A 13 2.66 -3.93 -0.14
N ILE A 14 1.48 -3.33 0.00
CA ILE A 14 0.34 -3.94 0.69
C ILE A 14 -0.20 -5.14 -0.09
N GLU A 15 -0.19 -5.09 -1.41
CA GLU A 15 -0.57 -6.21 -2.27
C GLU A 15 0.45 -7.36 -2.19
N ALA A 16 1.74 -7.05 -2.09
CA ALA A 16 2.78 -8.06 -1.87
C ALA A 16 2.61 -8.74 -0.50
N LEU A 17 2.33 -7.96 0.55
CA LEU A 17 2.03 -8.48 1.88
C LEU A 17 0.79 -9.40 1.87
N ALA A 18 -0.29 -9.01 1.17
CA ALA A 18 -1.48 -9.84 1.05
C ALA A 18 -1.20 -11.18 0.35
N LYS A 19 -0.27 -11.20 -0.60
CA LYS A 19 0.10 -12.39 -1.39
C LYS A 19 1.05 -13.34 -0.69
N ASP A 20 1.91 -12.85 0.20
CA ASP A 20 2.96 -13.63 0.83
C ASP A 20 3.22 -13.13 2.26
N HIS A 21 2.47 -13.66 3.23
CA HIS A 21 2.64 -13.36 4.65
C HIS A 21 2.70 -14.59 5.55
N ASP A 22 2.76 -15.80 4.99
CA ASP A 22 2.83 -17.06 5.76
C ASP A 22 4.05 -17.10 6.69
N PHE A 23 5.15 -16.47 6.27
CA PHE A 23 6.36 -16.39 7.09
C PHE A 23 6.17 -15.52 8.35
N LEU A 24 5.20 -14.61 8.36
CA LEU A 24 4.86 -13.78 9.51
C LEU A 24 3.96 -14.51 10.49
N THR A 25 3.09 -15.39 10.00
CA THR A 25 2.14 -16.14 10.82
C THR A 25 2.76 -17.41 11.41
N ALA A 26 3.91 -17.83 10.88
CA ALA A 26 4.73 -18.91 11.40
C ALA A 26 5.02 -18.73 12.90
N GLY A 27 4.62 -19.71 13.71
CA GLY A 27 4.82 -19.70 15.16
C GLY A 27 3.86 -18.78 15.93
N GLY A 28 2.82 -18.24 15.28
CA GLY A 28 1.82 -17.39 15.92
C GLY A 28 2.33 -16.01 16.33
N VAL A 29 3.40 -15.52 15.69
CA VAL A 29 3.96 -14.19 15.94
C VAL A 29 2.99 -13.11 15.47
N PHE A 30 2.41 -13.30 14.29
CA PHE A 30 1.30 -12.53 13.77
C PHE A 30 0.08 -13.43 13.59
N THR A 31 -1.11 -12.88 13.79
CA THR A 31 -2.37 -13.54 13.46
C THR A 31 -2.85 -13.08 12.09
N ASP A 32 -3.55 -13.94 11.36
CA ASP A 32 -4.15 -13.60 10.07
C ASP A 32 -5.08 -12.39 10.20
N ASP A 33 -5.89 -12.35 11.27
CA ASP A 33 -6.81 -11.23 11.56
C ASP A 33 -6.06 -9.88 11.71
N LEU A 34 -4.90 -9.87 12.36
CA LEU A 34 -4.09 -8.67 12.49
C LEU A 34 -3.56 -8.19 11.13
N ILE A 35 -3.11 -9.12 10.29
CA ILE A 35 -2.57 -8.79 8.96
C ILE A 35 -3.69 -8.24 8.07
N GLU A 36 -4.85 -8.90 8.04
CA GLU A 36 -6.02 -8.44 7.28
C GLU A 36 -6.53 -7.07 7.77
N ALA A 37 -6.62 -6.88 9.09
CA ALA A 37 -6.99 -5.59 9.66
C ALA A 37 -5.98 -4.48 9.29
N TRP A 38 -4.70 -4.79 9.27
CA TRP A 38 -3.64 -3.86 8.87
C TRP A 38 -3.73 -3.48 7.38
N ILE A 39 -3.89 -4.47 6.50
CA ILE A 39 -4.09 -4.26 5.06
C ILE A 39 -5.31 -3.38 4.82
N ALA A 40 -6.43 -3.69 5.47
CA ALA A 40 -7.66 -2.92 5.36
C ALA A 40 -7.48 -1.47 5.85
N TRP A 41 -6.81 -1.29 6.99
CA TRP A 41 -6.55 0.03 7.55
C TRP A 41 -5.67 0.87 6.61
N LYS A 42 -4.58 0.32 6.09
CA LYS A 42 -3.70 0.99 5.12
C LYS A 42 -4.43 1.38 3.84
N ARG A 43 -5.28 0.50 3.32
CA ARG A 43 -6.12 0.79 2.13
C ARG A 43 -7.13 1.91 2.39
N GLN A 44 -7.87 1.85 3.50
CA GLN A 44 -8.99 2.76 3.75
C GLN A 44 -8.56 4.10 4.33
N LYS A 45 -7.55 4.13 5.20
CA LYS A 45 -7.17 5.32 5.97
C LYS A 45 -5.99 6.09 5.38
N GLU A 46 -5.16 5.45 4.57
CA GLU A 46 -4.01 6.11 3.93
C GLU A 46 -4.22 6.23 2.42
N LEU A 47 -4.28 5.09 1.71
CA LEU A 47 -4.32 5.09 0.25
C LEU A 47 -5.55 5.82 -0.32
N LYS A 48 -6.75 5.42 0.12
CA LYS A 48 -8.00 6.02 -0.35
C LYS A 48 -8.08 7.51 -0.02
N GLU A 49 -7.66 7.86 1.18
CA GLU A 49 -7.65 9.24 1.66
C GLU A 49 -6.70 10.11 0.81
N LEU A 50 -5.51 9.61 0.48
CA LEU A 50 -4.56 10.33 -0.38
C LEU A 50 -5.11 10.47 -1.81
N ALA A 51 -5.67 9.40 -2.38
CA ALA A 51 -6.17 9.37 -3.75
C ALA A 51 -7.35 10.33 -4.00
N LEU A 52 -8.11 10.67 -2.95
CA LEU A 52 -9.24 11.62 -3.03
C LEU A 52 -8.81 13.09 -2.97
N ARG A 53 -7.54 13.38 -2.66
CA ARG A 53 -7.02 14.74 -2.51
C ARG A 53 -6.13 15.09 -3.71
N PRO A 54 -6.45 16.13 -4.48
CA PRO A 54 -5.56 16.62 -5.53
C PRO A 54 -4.21 17.01 -4.94
N HIS A 55 -3.12 16.52 -5.53
CA HIS A 55 -1.79 16.91 -5.11
C HIS A 55 -1.51 18.35 -5.59
N PRO A 56 -0.87 19.23 -4.79
CA PRO A 56 -0.62 20.62 -5.19
C PRO A 56 0.10 20.78 -6.54
N TYR A 57 0.96 19.82 -6.89
CA TYR A 57 1.65 19.80 -8.19
C TYR A 57 0.70 19.59 -9.38
N GLU A 58 -0.46 18.95 -9.19
CA GLU A 58 -1.48 18.80 -10.23
C GLU A 58 -2.04 20.16 -10.66
N PHE A 59 -2.11 21.15 -9.77
CA PHE A 59 -2.49 22.52 -10.16
C PHE A 59 -1.44 23.13 -11.12
N HIS A 60 -0.15 22.91 -10.86
CA HIS A 60 0.89 23.34 -11.79
C HIS A 60 0.77 22.65 -13.16
N LEU A 61 0.36 21.38 -13.17
CA LEU A 61 0.23 20.60 -14.40
C LEU A 61 -1.02 20.92 -15.21
N TYR A 62 -2.14 21.28 -14.57
CA TYR A 62 -3.46 21.27 -15.22
C TYR A 62 -4.29 22.55 -15.06
N TYR A 63 -3.90 23.53 -14.24
CA TYR A 63 -4.74 24.69 -13.95
C TYR A 63 -4.81 25.70 -15.11
N ASP A 64 -3.67 25.99 -15.75
CA ASP A 64 -3.58 26.94 -16.88
C ASP A 64 -3.62 26.25 -18.26
N SER A 65 -3.84 24.93 -18.28
CA SER A 65 -3.80 24.09 -19.49
C SER A 65 -5.11 24.10 -20.27
#